data_AF-X1Q697-F1
#
_entry.id   AF-X1Q697-F1
#
_cell.length_a   1.000
_cell.length_b   1.000
_cell.length_c   1.000
_cell.angle_alpha   90.00
_cell.angle_beta   90.00
_cell.angle_gamma   90.00
#
_symmetry.space_group_name_H-M   'P 1'
#
loop_
_entity.id
_entity.type
_entity.pdbx_description
1 polymer ?
#
loop_
_entity_poly.entity_id
_entity_poly.type
_entity_poly.pdbx_seq_one_letter_code
_entity_poly.pdbx_strand_id
1 'polypeptide(L)'
;GMKNTVDVCRKCQIEWYKKHNLFLPRYNFKCPRCGYEQSAAPSIFMNMGLNRGCGSCMKCKTFLHLEIIDDMHGGEMKAMLWDEYLKKESIKN
;
A
#
# COMPACT_ATOMS: atom_id res chain seq x y z
N GLY A 1 -15.20 28.76 9.04
CA GLY A 1 -13.96 28.12 8.55
C GLY A 1 -14.05 26.64 8.80
N MET A 2 -13.94 25.81 7.76
CA MET A 2 -14.02 24.35 7.84
C MET A 2 -12.95 23.81 8.79
N LYS A 3 -13.38 23.02 9.79
CA LYS A 3 -12.49 22.20 10.62
C LYS A 3 -12.25 20.90 9.85
N ASN A 4 -11.09 20.79 9.21
CA ASN A 4 -10.60 19.58 8.54
C ASN A 4 -10.20 18.54 9.59
N THR A 5 -11.12 17.70 10.00
CA THR A 5 -10.81 16.45 10.72
C THR A 5 -11.32 15.30 9.88
N VAL A 6 -10.54 14.92 8.87
CA VAL A 6 -10.86 13.77 8.01
C VAL A 6 -10.18 12.52 8.54
N ASP A 7 -10.66 12.01 9.66
CA ASP A 7 -10.57 10.58 9.99
C ASP A 7 -11.55 9.81 9.08
N VAL A 8 -11.38 9.93 7.76
CA VAL A 8 -12.24 9.30 6.77
C VAL A 8 -11.73 7.90 6.55
N CYS A 9 -12.54 6.92 6.94
CA CYS A 9 -12.24 5.50 6.77
C CYS A 9 -11.75 5.19 5.33
N ARG A 10 -10.77 4.30 5.14
CA ARG A 10 -10.22 3.99 3.81
C ARG A 10 -11.28 3.66 2.75
N LYS A 11 -12.32 2.93 3.16
CA LYS A 11 -13.49 2.63 2.33
C LYS A 11 -14.20 3.92 1.87
N CYS A 12 -14.43 4.84 2.79
CA CYS A 12 -15.05 6.14 2.56
C CYS A 12 -14.21 6.99 1.59
N GLN A 13 -12.88 6.96 1.70
CA GLN A 13 -11.96 7.65 0.81
C GLN A 13 -11.97 7.04 -0.61
N ILE A 14 -11.98 5.72 -0.74
CA ILE A 14 -12.09 5.02 -2.03
C ILE A 14 -13.41 5.35 -2.72
N GLU A 15 -14.52 5.33 -1.99
CA GLU A 15 -15.83 5.69 -2.54
C GLU A 15 -15.88 7.15 -2.99
N TRP A 16 -15.20 8.05 -2.28
CA TRP A 16 -15.04 9.44 -2.71
C TRP A 16 -14.26 9.54 -4.03
N TYR A 17 -13.09 8.88 -4.14
CA TYR A 17 -12.30 8.88 -5.38
C TYR A 17 -13.10 8.32 -6.56
N LYS A 18 -13.83 7.21 -6.37
CA LYS A 18 -14.71 6.62 -7.40
C LYS A 18 -15.81 7.58 -7.81
N LYS A 19 -16.53 8.17 -6.85
CA LYS A 19 -17.64 9.12 -7.09
C LYS A 19 -17.20 10.31 -7.93
N HIS A 20 -15.96 10.76 -7.74
CA HIS A 20 -15.40 11.92 -8.43
C HIS A 20 -14.53 11.56 -9.66
N ASN A 21 -14.52 10.29 -10.07
CA ASN A 21 -13.71 9.78 -11.18
C ASN A 21 -12.22 10.16 -11.07
N LEU A 22 -11.69 10.11 -9.84
CA LEU A 22 -10.31 10.43 -9.53
C LEU A 22 -9.49 9.15 -9.39
N PHE A 23 -8.20 9.22 -9.75
CA PHE A 23 -7.28 8.10 -9.60
C PHE A 23 -7.12 7.71 -8.13
N LEU A 24 -7.05 6.40 -7.87
CA LEU A 24 -6.72 5.89 -6.54
C LEU A 24 -5.35 6.42 -6.10
N PRO A 25 -5.18 6.75 -4.81
CA PRO A 25 -3.92 7.25 -4.30
C PRO A 25 -2.83 6.20 -4.48
N ARG A 26 -1.65 6.65 -4.89
CA ARG A 26 -0.43 5.86 -4.97
C ARG A 26 0.41 6.07 -3.72
N TYR A 27 1.03 5.00 -3.26
CA TYR A 27 1.82 4.96 -2.05
C TYR A 27 3.28 4.76 -2.39
N ASN A 28 4.15 5.59 -1.84
CA ASN A 28 5.58 5.48 -2.06
C ASN A 28 6.17 4.36 -1.21
N PHE A 29 7.16 3.66 -1.76
CA PHE A 29 7.94 2.67 -1.05
C PHE A 29 9.34 2.54 -1.64
N LYS A 30 10.27 2.08 -0.81
CA LYS A 30 11.64 1.76 -1.21
C LYS A 30 11.82 0.26 -1.35
N CYS A 31 12.37 -0.19 -2.47
CA CYS A 31 12.67 -1.61 -2.66
C CYS A 31 13.75 -2.07 -1.65
N PRO A 32 13.48 -3.09 -0.81
CA PRO A 32 14.44 -3.54 0.20
C PRO A 32 15.68 -4.21 -0.40
N ARG A 33 15.61 -4.69 -1.66
CA ARG A 33 16.77 -5.31 -2.32
C ARG A 33 17.72 -4.28 -2.94
N CYS A 34 17.20 -3.32 -3.71
CA CYS A 34 18.04 -2.45 -4.55
C CYS A 34 17.95 -0.96 -4.18
N GLY A 35 17.14 -0.60 -3.18
CA GLY A 35 16.98 0.77 -2.71
C GLY A 35 16.23 1.72 -3.66
N TYR A 36 15.72 1.24 -4.80
CA TYR A 36 14.95 2.07 -5.73
C TYR A 36 13.61 2.51 -5.12
N GLU A 37 13.33 3.80 -5.21
CA GLU A 37 12.05 4.40 -4.79
C GLU A 37 11.03 4.28 -5.91
N GLN A 38 9.82 3.83 -5.55
CA GLN A 38 8.72 3.64 -6.48
C GLN A 38 7.38 3.76 -5.78
N SER A 39 6.29 3.77 -6.55
CA SER A 39 4.94 3.84 -5.99
C SER A 39 4.02 2.77 -6.53
N ALA A 40 3.08 2.32 -5.70
CA ALA A 40 2.04 1.37 -6.07
C ALA A 40 0.65 1.87 -5.64
N ALA A 41 -0.35 1.52 -6.44
CA ALA A 41 -1.74 1.62 -6.01
C ALA A 41 -2.08 0.39 -5.15
N PRO A 42 -3.00 0.50 -4.18
CA PRO A 42 -3.50 -0.64 -3.43
C PRO A 42 -4.14 -1.68 -4.34
N SER A 43 -3.99 -2.95 -3.97
CA SER A 43 -4.68 -4.06 -4.62
C SER A 43 -6.20 -4.03 -4.33
N ILE A 44 -6.97 -4.83 -5.09
CA ILE A 44 -8.40 -5.02 -4.82
C ILE A 44 -8.62 -5.53 -3.39
N PHE A 45 -7.80 -6.47 -2.91
CA PHE A 45 -7.89 -7.01 -1.55
C PHE A 45 -7.60 -5.96 -0.48
N MET A 46 -6.60 -5.10 -0.72
CA MET A 46 -6.31 -3.95 0.15
C MET A 46 -7.49 -2.98 0.21
N ASN A 47 -8.16 -2.75 -0.92
CA ASN A 47 -9.38 -1.93 -0.96
C ASN A 47 -10.57 -2.59 -0.24
N MET A 48 -10.58 -3.92 -0.09
CA MET A 48 -11.58 -4.68 0.65
C MET A 48 -11.24 -4.84 2.15
N GLY A 49 -10.17 -4.21 2.63
CA GLY A 49 -9.77 -4.22 4.04
C GLY A 49 -8.72 -5.26 4.41
N LEU A 50 -8.25 -6.07 3.44
CA LEU A 50 -7.13 -6.99 3.65
C LEU A 50 -5.82 -6.30 3.27
N ASN A 51 -5.08 -5.79 4.26
CA ASN A 51 -3.81 -5.10 4.03
C ASN A 51 -2.66 -6.06 3.66
N ARG A 52 -2.81 -6.77 2.54
CA ARG A 52 -1.85 -7.72 1.98
C ARG A 52 -1.81 -7.53 0.47
N GLY A 53 -0.68 -7.04 -0.04
CA GLY A 53 -0.47 -6.75 -1.44
C GLY A 53 0.81 -7.38 -1.95
N CYS A 54 0.91 -7.52 -3.27
CA CYS A 54 2.13 -7.98 -3.92
C CYS A 54 2.47 -7.08 -5.11
N GLY A 55 3.75 -7.05 -5.47
CA GLY A 55 4.22 -6.30 -6.63
C GLY A 55 5.68 -6.57 -6.92
N SER A 56 6.17 -6.06 -8.04
CA SER A 56 7.58 -6.20 -8.43
C SER A 56 8.31 -4.86 -8.38
N CYS A 57 9.58 -4.89 -8.01
CA CYS A 57 10.44 -3.73 -8.14
C CYS A 57 10.58 -3.35 -9.62
N MET A 58 10.35 -2.09 -9.98
CA MET A 58 10.43 -1.65 -11.38
C MET A 58 11.87 -1.72 -11.92
N LYS A 59 12.86 -1.56 -11.03
CA LYS A 59 14.30 -1.60 -11.34
C LYS A 59 14.86 -3.02 -11.39
N CYS A 60 14.87 -3.73 -10.25
CA CYS A 60 15.53 -5.04 -10.13
C CYS A 60 14.60 -6.26 -10.31
N LYS A 61 13.32 -6.03 -10.62
CA LYS A 61 12.28 -7.08 -10.85
C LYS A 61 12.03 -8.03 -9.68
N THR A 62 12.60 -7.76 -8.51
CA THR A 62 12.35 -8.54 -7.29
C THR A 62 10.88 -8.51 -6.94
N PHE A 63 10.32 -9.69 -6.64
CA PHE A 63 8.95 -9.84 -6.16
C PHE A 63 8.86 -9.50 -4.66
N LEU A 64 7.89 -8.68 -4.30
CA LEU A 64 7.77 -8.03 -3.00
C LEU A 64 6.37 -8.22 -2.43
N HIS A 65 6.31 -8.40 -1.12
CA HIS A 65 5.11 -8.19 -0.32
C HIS A 65 4.98 -6.70 0.02
N LEU A 66 3.77 -6.16 -0.07
CA LEU A 66 3.46 -4.74 0.15
C LEU A 66 2.37 -4.60 1.21
N GLU A 67 2.53 -3.64 2.12
CA GLU A 67 1.54 -3.27 3.15
C GLU A 67 1.45 -1.75 3.24
N ILE A 68 0.25 -1.20 3.39
CA ILE A 68 0.06 0.23 3.67
C ILE A 68 0.29 0.46 5.16
N ILE A 69 1.11 1.45 5.53
CA ILE A 69 1.49 1.73 6.93
C ILE A 69 0.94 3.04 7.49
N ASP A 70 0.70 4.06 6.66
CA ASP A 70 0.10 5.33 7.06
C ASP A 70 -0.74 5.87 5.89
N ASP A 71 -2.04 6.06 6.14
CA ASP A 71 -3.01 6.52 5.15
C ASP A 71 -3.49 7.96 5.38
N MET A 72 -3.10 8.62 6.49
CA MET A 72 -3.65 9.92 6.88
C MET A 72 -2.92 11.12 6.25
N HIS A 73 -1.60 11.03 5.97
CA HIS A 73 -0.81 12.23 5.64
C HIS A 73 0.17 12.14 4.46
N GLY A 74 0.31 10.99 3.81
CA GLY A 74 1.33 10.88 2.75
C GLY A 74 1.52 9.51 2.14
N GLY A 75 0.61 8.57 2.43
CA GLY A 75 0.54 7.26 1.79
C GLY A 75 1.88 6.55 1.69
N GLU A 76 2.34 5.94 2.78
CA GLU A 76 3.51 5.07 2.71
C GLU A 76 3.11 3.59 2.57
N MET A 77 3.80 2.89 1.69
CA MET A 77 3.80 1.45 1.63
C MET A 77 5.13 0.92 2.16
N LYS A 78 5.05 -0.12 2.99
CA LYS A 78 6.20 -0.92 3.35
C LYS A 78 6.35 -2.06 2.36
N ALA A 79 7.56 -2.23 1.84
CA ALA A 79 7.93 -3.37 1.03
C ALA A 79 8.80 -4.36 1.82
N MET A 80 8.54 -5.65 1.63
CA MET A 80 9.31 -6.76 2.19
C MET A 80 9.65 -7.76 1.09
N LEU A 81 10.77 -8.46 1.21
CA LEU A 81 11.05 -9.58 0.30
C LEU A 81 9.98 -10.67 0.49
N TRP A 82 9.48 -11.22 -0.60
CA TRP A 82 8.42 -12.23 -0.53
C TRP A 82 8.79 -13.43 0.35
N ASP A 83 10.04 -13.91 0.24
CA ASP A 83 10.52 -15.03 1.04
C ASP A 83 10.59 -14.72 2.54
N GLU A 84 10.90 -13.48 2.91
CA GLU A 84 10.89 -13.02 4.31
C GLU A 84 9.46 -12.97 4.85
N TYR A 85 8.52 -12.49 4.04
CA TYR A 85 7.10 -12.49 4.38
C TYR A 85 6.58 -13.92 4.60
N LEU A 86 6.88 -14.85 3.70
CA LEU A 86 6.47 -16.25 3.86
C LEU A 86 7.03 -16.90 5.13
N LYS A 87 8.32 -16.66 5.44
CA LYS A 87 8.93 -17.13 6.71
C LYS A 87 8.23 -16.53 7.93
N LYS A 88 7.86 -15.25 7.87
CA LYS A 88 7.14 -14.59 8.96
C LYS A 88 5.75 -15.17 9.17
N GLU A 89 5.02 -15.48 8.10
CA GLU A 89 3.69 -16.10 8.20
C GLU A 89 3.76 -17.57 8.62
N SER A 90 4.79 -18.32 8.24
CA SER A 90 4.96 -19.71 8.68
C SER A 90 5.27 -19.85 10.17
N ILE A 91 5.87 -18.84 10.80
CA ILE A 91 6.15 -18.83 12.25
C ILE A 91 4.90 -18.47 13.07
N LYS A 92 3.90 -17.85 12.44
CA LYS A 92 2.66 -17.44 13.13
C LYS A 92 1.60 -18.54 13.20
N ASN A 93 1.79 -19.63 12.46
CA ASN A 93 0.92 -20.82 12.45
C ASN A 93 1.58 -21.96 13.22
#